data_AF-A0A177D4R1-F1
#
_entry.id   AF-A0A177D4R1-F1
#
_cell.length_a   1.000
_cell.length_b   1.000
_cell.length_c   1.000
_cell.angle_alpha   90.00
_cell.angle_beta   90.00
_cell.angle_gamma   90.00
#
_symmetry.space_group_name_H-M   'P 1'
#
loop_
_entity.id
_entity.type
_entity.pdbx_description
1 polymer ?
#
loop_
_entity_poly.entity_id
_entity_poly.type
_entity_poly.pdbx_seq_one_letter_code
_entity_poly.pdbx_strand_id
1 'polypeptide(L)'
;MTRKKILLTGVTGYIGGSVLHQLLRSKHPSIQEAEIACLVRGQDRVAQLHNAFGSRLKVVLFEGLEDTAHLVEIASQYDVVFNMTLGYHLASAVAFVKGLSLRRVHTGRDVWLVHTSGVSNLADQPLSGDHIEPSPDREFNDSEDDIYTYEKRRNARRRYIQRTTELGMIDAGLESGVKTVVLMSPLIYGVSDASTSPQSAEPHGTNS
;
A
#
# COMPACT_ATOMS: atom_id res chain seq x y z
N MET A 1 21.85 -1.02 -17.44
CA MET A 1 20.67 -0.32 -16.90
C MET A 1 20.82 -0.21 -15.39
N THR A 2 20.37 0.88 -14.75
CA THR A 2 20.48 1.04 -13.29
C THR A 2 19.48 0.15 -12.55
N ARG A 3 19.96 -0.60 -11.56
CA ARG A 3 19.19 -1.46 -10.66
C ARG A 3 17.95 -0.73 -10.11
N LYS A 4 16.78 -1.38 -10.16
CA LYS A 4 15.54 -0.86 -9.57
C LYS A 4 15.62 -0.89 -8.04
N LYS A 5 15.14 0.17 -7.39
CA LYS A 5 15.06 0.25 -5.93
C LYS A 5 13.61 0.16 -5.47
N ILE A 6 13.30 -0.81 -4.62
CA ILE A 6 11.97 -1.10 -4.12
C ILE A 6 11.93 -0.88 -2.61
N LEU A 7 10.98 -0.08 -2.14
CA LEU A 7 10.68 0.10 -0.72
C LEU A 7 9.39 -0.65 -0.38
N LEU A 8 9.42 -1.49 0.64
CA LEU A 8 8.26 -2.19 1.16
C LEU A 8 7.92 -1.67 2.56
N THR A 9 6.69 -1.26 2.78
CA THR A 9 6.17 -0.90 4.12
C THR A 9 5.25 -2.02 4.62
N GLY A 10 5.04 -2.13 5.93
CA GLY A 10 4.08 -3.10 6.49
C GLY A 10 4.53 -4.56 6.37
N VAL A 11 5.82 -4.80 6.19
CA VAL A 11 6.40 -6.14 5.97
C VAL A 11 6.30 -7.08 7.16
N THR A 12 6.01 -6.57 8.35
CA THR A 12 5.74 -7.37 9.56
C THR A 12 4.27 -7.78 9.66
N GLY A 13 3.41 -7.27 8.78
CA GLY A 13 2.00 -7.65 8.70
C GLY A 13 1.78 -8.80 7.71
N TYR A 14 0.57 -9.36 7.73
CA TYR A 14 0.21 -10.56 6.95
C TYR A 14 0.47 -10.42 5.44
N ILE A 15 -0.04 -9.34 4.82
CA ILE A 15 0.12 -9.08 3.38
C ILE A 15 1.58 -8.74 3.08
N GLY A 16 2.15 -7.78 3.82
CA GLY A 16 3.49 -7.27 3.54
C GLY A 16 4.59 -8.33 3.70
N GLY A 17 4.48 -9.20 4.71
CA GLY A 17 5.40 -10.32 4.90
C GLY A 17 5.32 -11.32 3.76
N SER A 18 4.10 -11.64 3.30
CA SER A 18 3.87 -12.54 2.17
C SER A 18 4.41 -11.96 0.86
N VAL A 19 4.20 -10.66 0.60
CA VAL A 19 4.75 -9.94 -0.56
C VAL A 19 6.28 -9.94 -0.51
N LEU A 20 6.89 -9.62 0.63
CA LEU A 20 8.35 -9.68 0.80
C LEU A 20 8.88 -11.09 0.50
N HIS A 21 8.25 -12.13 1.04
CA HIS A 21 8.64 -13.53 0.81
C HIS A 21 8.61 -13.89 -0.68
N GLN A 22 7.55 -13.52 -1.40
CA GLN A 22 7.41 -13.78 -2.83
C GLN A 22 8.43 -13.00 -3.66
N LEU A 23 8.66 -11.72 -3.34
CA LEU A 23 9.65 -10.90 -4.05
C LEU A 23 11.06 -11.45 -3.91
N LEU A 24 11.46 -11.89 -2.70
CA LEU A 24 12.78 -12.47 -2.46
C LEU A 24 12.99 -13.82 -3.18
N ARG A 25 11.91 -14.56 -3.47
CA ARG A 25 11.96 -15.85 -4.16
C ARG A 25 11.73 -15.76 -5.67
N SER A 26 11.29 -14.61 -6.15
CA SER A 26 10.99 -14.37 -7.56
C SER A 26 12.18 -14.72 -8.45
N LYS A 27 11.88 -15.37 -9.58
CA LYS A 27 12.85 -15.65 -10.65
C LYS A 27 12.78 -14.64 -11.79
N HIS A 28 11.92 -13.63 -11.66
CA HIS A 28 11.80 -12.59 -12.68
C HIS A 28 13.06 -11.71 -12.66
N PRO A 29 13.78 -11.54 -13.79
CA PRO A 29 15.06 -10.83 -13.81
C PRO A 29 15.00 -9.42 -13.20
N SER A 30 13.94 -8.67 -13.47
CA SER A 30 13.78 -7.31 -12.91
C SER A 30 13.64 -7.25 -11.40
N ILE A 31 13.22 -8.35 -10.75
CA ILE A 31 13.08 -8.45 -9.29
C ILE A 31 14.36 -9.03 -8.69
N GLN A 32 14.97 -10.03 -9.33
CA GLN A 32 16.23 -10.61 -8.87
C GLN A 32 17.36 -9.58 -8.82
N GLU A 33 17.38 -8.66 -9.78
CA GLU A 33 18.38 -7.61 -9.83
C GLU A 33 18.04 -6.41 -8.94
N ALA A 34 16.82 -6.31 -8.40
CA ALA A 34 16.35 -5.16 -7.63
C ALA A 34 16.99 -5.06 -6.24
N GLU A 35 17.18 -3.83 -5.75
CA GLU A 35 17.48 -3.56 -4.35
C GLU A 35 16.16 -3.44 -3.59
N ILE A 36 15.89 -4.37 -2.68
CA ILE A 36 14.68 -4.36 -1.84
C ILE A 36 15.05 -3.85 -0.44
N ALA A 37 14.30 -2.86 0.03
CA ALA A 37 14.39 -2.34 1.37
C ALA A 37 13.05 -2.45 2.11
N CYS A 38 13.12 -2.75 3.40
CA CYS A 38 11.95 -2.85 4.28
C CYS A 38 11.92 -1.66 5.23
N LEU A 39 10.84 -0.89 5.21
CA LEU A 39 10.59 0.18 6.16
C LEU A 39 9.88 -0.39 7.40
N VAL A 40 10.50 -0.28 8.58
CA VAL A 40 9.94 -0.81 9.83
C VAL A 40 10.07 0.18 10.98
N ARG A 41 9.08 0.14 11.87
CA ARG A 41 9.07 0.93 13.10
C ARG A 41 9.65 0.08 14.22
N GLY A 42 10.65 0.60 14.92
CA GLY A 42 11.29 -0.06 16.05
C GLY A 42 12.46 -0.98 15.68
N GLN A 43 13.53 -0.91 16.46
CA GLN A 43 14.76 -1.67 16.26
C GLN A 43 14.56 -3.18 16.44
N ASP A 44 13.60 -3.57 17.28
CA ASP A 44 13.21 -4.96 17.54
C ASP A 44 12.79 -5.71 16.26
N ARG A 45 12.17 -4.99 15.31
CA ARG A 45 11.72 -5.56 14.03
C ARG A 45 12.85 -5.84 13.05
N VAL A 46 13.99 -5.16 13.20
CA VAL A 46 15.18 -5.41 12.37
C VAL A 46 15.67 -6.84 12.59
N ALA A 47 15.84 -7.25 13.85
CA ALA A 47 16.30 -8.59 14.20
C ALA A 47 15.32 -9.66 13.72
N GLN A 48 14.00 -9.43 13.86
CA GLN A 48 12.98 -10.34 13.38
C GLN A 48 13.07 -10.57 11.87
N LEU A 49 13.21 -9.48 11.09
CA LEU A 49 13.34 -9.57 9.63
C LEU A 49 14.64 -10.24 9.20
N HIS A 50 15.76 -9.93 9.85
CA HIS A 50 17.04 -10.57 9.54
C HIS A 50 17.05 -12.06 9.88
N ASN A 51 16.39 -12.47 10.96
CA ASN A 51 16.24 -13.88 11.31
C ASN A 51 15.35 -14.62 10.31
N ALA A 52 14.27 -13.98 9.83
CA ALA A 52 13.32 -14.59 8.90
C ALA A 52 13.82 -14.63 7.45
N PHE A 53 14.49 -13.58 6.98
CA PHE A 53 14.81 -13.37 5.56
C PHE A 53 16.31 -13.22 5.27
N GLY A 54 17.15 -13.23 6.31
CA GLY A 54 18.60 -13.12 6.21
C GLY A 54 19.13 -11.70 6.43
N SER A 55 20.36 -11.61 6.94
CA SER A 55 21.03 -10.35 7.32
C SER A 55 21.36 -9.41 6.16
N ARG A 56 21.25 -9.87 4.91
CA ARG A 56 21.48 -9.05 3.71
C ARG A 56 20.28 -8.19 3.33
N LEU A 57 19.12 -8.39 3.96
CA LEU A 57 17.95 -7.57 3.73
C LEU A 57 18.20 -6.15 4.24
N LYS A 58 18.06 -5.16 3.35
CA LYS A 58 18.15 -3.75 3.73
C LYS A 58 16.92 -3.39 4.56
N VAL A 59 17.15 -2.86 5.75
CA VAL A 59 16.08 -2.39 6.65
C VAL A 59 16.29 -0.89 6.88
N VAL A 60 15.22 -0.12 6.73
CA VAL A 60 15.16 1.32 6.97
C VAL A 60 14.25 1.54 8.16
N LEU A 61 14.71 2.32 9.13
CA LEU A 61 13.97 2.66 10.33
C LEU A 61 13.24 3.99 10.15
N PHE A 62 12.10 4.10 10.80
CA PHE A 62 11.37 5.33 10.96
C PHE A 62 10.60 5.32 12.28
N GLU A 63 10.26 6.50 12.78
CA GLU A 63 9.57 6.67 14.06
C GLU A 63 8.08 6.31 13.95
N GLY A 64 7.47 6.54 12.80
CA GLY A 64 6.07 6.21 12.55
C GLY A 64 5.50 6.94 11.35
N LEU A 65 4.23 6.67 11.04
CA LEU A 65 3.55 7.23 9.86
C LEU A 65 3.35 8.74 9.94
N GLU A 66 3.41 9.32 11.15
CA GLU A 66 3.32 10.76 11.40
C GLU A 66 4.57 11.54 10.96
N ASP A 67 5.73 10.87 10.85
CA ASP A 67 6.99 11.49 10.43
C ASP A 67 7.05 11.63 8.90
N THR A 68 6.12 12.43 8.37
CA THR A 68 5.91 12.55 6.92
C THR A 68 7.10 13.17 6.19
N ALA A 69 7.87 14.05 6.83
CA ALA A 69 9.07 14.64 6.24
C ALA A 69 10.12 13.54 5.97
N HIS A 70 10.38 12.70 6.96
CA HIS A 70 11.30 11.57 6.80
C HIS A 70 10.78 10.53 5.79
N LEU A 71 9.47 10.28 5.75
CA LEU A 71 8.88 9.41 4.73
C LEU A 71 9.11 9.93 3.30
N VAL A 72 9.01 11.25 3.08
CA VAL A 72 9.35 11.89 1.79
C VAL A 72 10.82 11.64 1.45
N GLU A 73 11.72 11.89 2.39
CA GLU A 73 13.17 11.71 2.20
C GLU A 73 13.50 10.25 1.84
N ILE A 74 12.98 9.29 2.61
CA ILE A 74 13.18 7.87 2.35
C ILE A 74 12.64 7.52 0.96
N ALA A 75 11.39 7.84 0.67
CA ALA A 75 10.73 7.46 -0.59
C ALA A 75 11.41 8.07 -1.82
N SER A 76 12.04 9.24 -1.69
CA SER A 76 12.81 9.88 -2.76
C SER A 76 14.02 9.07 -3.24
N GLN A 77 14.42 8.03 -2.51
CA GLN A 77 15.53 7.16 -2.86
C GLN A 77 15.11 5.90 -3.65
N TYR A 78 13.80 5.66 -3.81
CA TYR A 78 13.26 4.43 -4.38
C TYR A 78 12.47 4.67 -5.65
N ASP A 79 12.47 3.68 -6.54
CA ASP A 79 11.74 3.74 -7.81
C ASP A 79 10.31 3.20 -7.67
N VAL A 80 10.09 2.27 -6.73
CA VAL A 80 8.78 1.70 -6.42
C VAL A 80 8.59 1.66 -4.91
N VAL A 81 7.42 2.08 -4.43
CA VAL A 81 7.00 1.92 -3.03
C VAL A 81 5.78 1.02 -3.00
N PHE A 82 5.82 -0.03 -2.17
CA PHE A 82 4.65 -0.82 -1.79
C PHE A 82 4.17 -0.34 -0.42
N ASN A 83 3.04 0.35 -0.39
CA ASN A 83 2.41 0.85 0.83
C ASN A 83 1.38 -0.16 1.36
N MET A 84 1.80 -1.00 2.32
CA MET A 84 1.02 -2.12 2.87
C MET A 84 0.85 -2.04 4.40
N THR A 85 1.11 -0.88 5.02
CA THR A 85 1.00 -0.71 6.49
C THR A 85 -0.44 -0.58 6.96
N LEU A 86 -1.14 0.43 6.44
CA LEU A 86 -2.45 0.88 6.92
C LEU A 86 -3.10 1.66 5.78
N GLY A 87 -4.20 1.14 5.22
CA GLY A 87 -4.88 1.73 4.06
C GLY A 87 -5.58 3.08 4.32
N TYR A 88 -5.49 3.62 5.54
CA TYR A 88 -6.29 4.78 5.97
C TYR A 88 -5.50 5.90 6.66
N HIS A 89 -4.17 5.93 6.49
CA HIS A 89 -3.33 7.05 6.94
C HIS A 89 -2.93 7.95 5.75
N LEU A 90 -3.79 8.91 5.42
CA LEU A 90 -3.62 9.79 4.25
C LEU A 90 -2.27 10.52 4.20
N ALA A 91 -1.83 11.07 5.33
CA ALA A 91 -0.62 11.90 5.36
C ALA A 91 0.64 11.12 4.95
N SER A 92 0.77 9.86 5.36
CA SER A 92 1.89 9.01 4.96
C SER A 92 1.79 8.54 3.51
N ALA A 93 0.57 8.21 3.03
CA ALA A 93 0.35 7.84 1.64
C ALA A 93 0.77 8.98 0.69
N VAL A 94 0.37 10.22 1.02
CA VAL A 94 0.78 11.43 0.27
C VAL A 94 2.27 11.70 0.42
N ALA A 95 2.88 11.44 1.59
CA ALA A 95 4.32 11.57 1.78
C ALA A 95 5.12 10.62 0.85
N PHE A 96 4.68 9.37 0.69
CA PHE A 96 5.28 8.45 -0.27
C PHE A 96 5.18 8.96 -1.71
N VAL A 97 4.01 9.48 -2.12
CA VAL A 97 3.83 10.09 -3.45
C VAL A 97 4.78 11.27 -3.65
N LYS A 98 4.88 12.18 -2.66
CA LYS A 98 5.78 13.33 -2.71
C LYS A 98 7.24 12.91 -2.87
N GLY A 99 7.71 11.94 -2.08
CA GLY A 99 9.06 11.42 -2.22
C GLY A 99 9.31 10.78 -3.59
N LEU A 100 8.38 9.94 -4.07
CA LEU A 100 8.46 9.37 -5.41
C LEU A 100 8.48 10.44 -6.51
N SER A 101 7.74 11.54 -6.36
CA SER A 101 7.78 12.66 -7.29
C SER A 101 9.18 13.28 -7.36
N LEU A 102 9.84 13.48 -6.23
CA LEU A 102 11.24 13.94 -6.19
C LEU A 102 12.18 12.96 -6.91
N ARG A 103 12.01 11.64 -6.69
CA ARG A 103 12.76 10.60 -7.41
C ARG A 103 12.56 10.70 -8.92
N ARG A 104 11.32 10.88 -9.36
CA ARG A 104 10.96 11.00 -10.78
C ARG A 104 11.65 12.19 -11.41
N VAL A 105 11.55 13.37 -10.78
CA VAL A 105 12.21 14.60 -11.27
C VAL A 105 13.73 14.40 -11.33
N HIS A 106 14.33 13.83 -10.29
CA HIS A 106 15.78 13.63 -10.22
C HIS A 106 16.30 12.63 -11.26
N THR A 107 15.55 11.57 -11.54
CA THR A 107 16.03 10.47 -12.42
C THR A 107 15.48 10.52 -13.84
N GLY A 108 14.42 11.29 -14.10
CA GLY A 108 13.71 11.31 -15.37
C GLY A 108 12.98 10.00 -15.71
N ARG A 109 12.81 9.09 -14.74
CA ARG A 109 12.19 7.76 -14.94
C ARG A 109 10.84 7.67 -14.25
N ASP A 110 10.00 6.80 -14.79
CA ASP A 110 8.76 6.41 -14.12
C ASP A 110 9.02 5.79 -12.75
N VAL A 111 8.16 6.17 -11.82
CA VAL A 111 8.10 5.71 -10.43
C VAL A 111 6.69 5.24 -10.12
N TRP A 112 6.57 4.31 -9.19
CA TRP A 112 5.31 3.64 -8.91
C TRP A 112 5.01 3.57 -7.42
N LEU A 113 3.77 3.90 -7.04
CA LEU A 113 3.22 3.59 -5.73
C LEU A 113 2.19 2.47 -5.89
N VAL A 114 2.46 1.32 -5.28
CA VAL A 114 1.49 0.23 -5.15
C VAL A 114 0.88 0.33 -3.77
N HIS A 115 -0.41 0.58 -3.68
CA HIS A 115 -1.12 0.80 -2.43
C HIS A 115 -2.12 -0.31 -2.16
N THR A 116 -2.05 -0.92 -0.98
CA THR A 116 -3.07 -1.86 -0.53
C THR A 116 -4.22 -1.12 0.13
N SER A 117 -5.41 -1.31 -0.42
CA SER A 117 -6.70 -0.83 0.09
C SER A 117 -7.64 -2.03 0.33
N GLY A 118 -8.93 -1.78 0.48
CA GLY A 118 -9.93 -2.81 0.74
C GLY A 118 -11.21 -2.62 -0.06
N VAL A 119 -11.84 -3.73 -0.44
CA VAL A 119 -13.13 -3.73 -1.19
C VAL A 119 -14.28 -3.11 -0.40
N SER A 120 -14.11 -2.86 0.91
CA SER A 120 -15.06 -2.10 1.73
C SER A 120 -15.31 -0.68 1.20
N ASN A 121 -14.41 -0.13 0.36
CA ASN A 121 -14.67 1.13 -0.33
C ASN A 121 -15.88 1.04 -1.29
N LEU A 122 -16.21 -0.15 -1.80
CA LEU A 122 -17.30 -0.40 -2.74
C LEU A 122 -18.56 -0.97 -2.07
N ALA A 123 -18.45 -1.46 -0.83
CA ALA A 123 -19.52 -2.14 -0.11
C ALA A 123 -20.79 -1.29 0.06
N ASP A 124 -21.94 -1.95 -0.09
CA ASP A 124 -23.24 -1.40 0.29
C ASP A 124 -23.55 -1.63 1.78
N GLN A 125 -24.62 -1.01 2.26
CA GLN A 125 -25.01 -0.94 3.67
C GLN A 125 -26.54 -1.08 3.79
N PRO A 126 -27.13 -2.21 3.37
CA PRO A 126 -28.58 -2.40 3.37
C PRO A 126 -29.19 -2.43 4.78
N LEU A 127 -28.41 -2.84 5.80
CA LEU A 127 -28.88 -2.90 7.19
C LEU A 127 -29.04 -1.51 7.82
N SER A 128 -28.10 -0.58 7.58
CA SER A 128 -28.21 0.78 8.08
C SER A 128 -28.98 1.71 7.15
N GLY A 129 -29.14 1.33 5.88
CA GLY A 129 -29.75 2.16 4.83
C GLY A 129 -28.86 3.32 4.37
N ASP A 130 -27.62 3.42 4.87
CA ASP A 130 -26.71 4.53 4.60
C ASP A 130 -26.29 4.63 3.13
N HIS A 131 -26.21 3.48 2.47
CA HIS A 131 -26.06 3.38 1.03
C HIS A 131 -26.50 2.02 0.56
N ILE A 132 -27.35 1.98 -0.46
CA ILE A 132 -27.78 0.74 -1.10
C ILE A 132 -27.36 0.84 -2.55
N GLU A 133 -26.66 -0.17 -3.06
CA GLU A 133 -26.36 -0.20 -4.50
C GLU A 133 -27.67 -0.34 -5.28
N PRO A 134 -27.90 0.47 -6.33
CA PRO A 134 -29.16 0.43 -7.08
C PRO A 134 -29.43 -0.93 -7.74
N SER A 135 -28.36 -1.65 -8.07
CA SER A 135 -28.42 -3.01 -8.60
C SER A 135 -27.82 -3.95 -7.54
N PRO A 136 -28.61 -4.85 -6.94
CA PRO A 136 -28.15 -5.73 -5.86
C PRO A 136 -27.10 -6.76 -6.34
N ASP A 137 -27.10 -7.09 -7.63
CA ASP A 137 -26.16 -8.03 -8.25
C ASP A 137 -25.03 -7.30 -9.01
N ARG A 138 -24.73 -6.05 -8.62
CA ARG A 138 -23.69 -5.27 -9.31
C ARG A 138 -22.32 -5.90 -9.10
N GLU A 139 -21.70 -6.29 -10.21
CA GLU A 139 -20.28 -6.61 -10.29
C GLU A 139 -19.48 -5.36 -10.71
N PHE A 140 -18.34 -5.12 -10.09
CA PHE A 140 -17.43 -4.03 -10.45
C PHE A 140 -16.27 -4.61 -11.28
N ASN A 141 -15.99 -4.00 -12.43
CA ASN A 141 -14.90 -4.38 -13.33
C ASN A 141 -13.98 -3.18 -13.55
N ASP A 142 -12.78 -3.21 -13.01
CA ASP A 142 -11.82 -2.10 -13.08
C ASP A 142 -11.28 -1.80 -14.49
N SER A 143 -11.53 -2.68 -15.47
CA SER A 143 -11.23 -2.45 -16.88
C SER A 143 -12.38 -1.79 -17.67
N GLU A 144 -13.60 -1.84 -17.15
CA GLU A 144 -14.82 -1.34 -17.82
C GLU A 144 -15.47 -0.18 -17.05
N ASP A 145 -15.40 -0.20 -15.73
CA ASP A 145 -15.97 0.80 -14.83
C ASP A 145 -14.98 1.91 -14.49
N ASP A 146 -15.50 3.14 -14.39
CA ASP A 146 -14.80 4.24 -13.75
C ASP A 146 -14.95 4.15 -12.21
N ILE A 147 -14.16 3.25 -11.62
CA ILE A 147 -14.12 2.99 -10.18
C ILE A 147 -13.71 4.26 -9.42
N TYR A 148 -12.73 5.00 -9.94
CA TYR A 148 -12.21 6.21 -9.31
C TYR A 148 -13.28 7.30 -9.18
N THR A 149 -14.02 7.61 -10.26
CA THR A 149 -15.11 8.57 -10.19
C THR A 149 -16.26 8.04 -9.33
N TYR A 150 -16.57 6.74 -9.39
CA TYR A 150 -17.55 6.13 -8.50
C TYR A 150 -17.19 6.33 -7.03
N GLU A 151 -15.94 6.06 -6.64
CA GLU A 151 -15.45 6.28 -5.29
C GLU A 151 -15.48 7.75 -4.89
N LYS A 152 -15.06 8.68 -5.77
CA LYS A 152 -15.16 10.13 -5.52
C LYS A 152 -16.59 10.54 -5.17
N ARG A 153 -17.58 10.07 -5.93
CA ARG A 153 -19.01 10.33 -5.64
C ARG A 153 -19.44 9.74 -4.30
N ARG A 154 -19.01 8.51 -4.00
CA ARG A 154 -19.34 7.83 -2.73
C ARG A 154 -18.72 8.57 -1.54
N ASN A 155 -17.46 8.99 -1.65
CA ASN A 155 -16.76 9.73 -0.60
C ASN A 155 -17.32 11.13 -0.37
N ALA A 156 -17.77 11.80 -1.44
CA ALA A 156 -18.41 13.10 -1.36
C ALA A 156 -19.75 13.05 -0.61
N ARG A 157 -20.52 11.95 -0.75
CA ARG A 157 -21.76 11.73 0.00
C ARG A 157 -21.49 11.39 1.47
N ARG A 158 -20.57 10.46 1.71
CA ARG A 158 -20.14 10.07 3.05
C ARG A 158 -18.67 9.70 3.03
N ARG A 159 -17.88 10.43 3.82
CA ARG A 159 -16.46 10.13 3.98
C ARG A 159 -16.28 8.76 4.61
N TYR A 160 -15.43 7.96 3.99
CA TYR A 160 -14.91 6.73 4.55
C TYR A 160 -13.39 6.85 4.58
N ILE A 161 -12.77 6.56 5.73
CA ILE A 161 -11.36 6.93 5.97
C ILE A 161 -10.39 6.25 5.00
N GLN A 162 -10.67 4.99 4.63
CA GLN A 162 -9.90 4.23 3.65
C GLN A 162 -10.07 4.84 2.24
N ARG A 163 -11.31 5.03 1.78
CA ARG A 163 -11.60 5.69 0.50
C ARG A 163 -11.01 7.09 0.40
N THR A 164 -11.06 7.86 1.49
CA THR A 164 -10.48 9.22 1.54
C THR A 164 -8.96 9.18 1.40
N THR A 165 -8.30 8.22 2.03
CA THR A 165 -6.85 8.02 1.95
C THR A 165 -6.43 7.61 0.54
N GLU A 166 -7.13 6.63 -0.02
CA GLU A 166 -6.88 6.14 -1.38
C GLU A 166 -7.05 7.26 -2.42
N LEU A 167 -8.19 7.94 -2.43
CA LEU A 167 -8.47 9.02 -3.37
C LEU A 167 -7.46 10.16 -3.25
N GLY A 168 -7.10 10.57 -2.03
CA GLY A 168 -6.11 11.63 -1.83
C GLY A 168 -4.70 11.23 -2.30
N MET A 169 -4.35 9.96 -2.17
CA MET A 169 -3.09 9.42 -2.71
C MET A 169 -3.11 9.38 -4.25
N ILE A 170 -4.21 8.93 -4.87
CA ILE A 170 -4.36 8.92 -6.32
C ILE A 170 -4.30 10.35 -6.88
N ASP A 171 -5.02 11.28 -6.26
CA ASP A 171 -5.04 12.70 -6.67
C ASP A 171 -3.62 13.29 -6.64
N ALA A 172 -2.88 13.06 -5.55
CA ALA A 172 -1.48 13.48 -5.47
C ALA A 172 -0.59 12.81 -6.54
N GLY A 173 -0.87 11.55 -6.90
CA GLY A 173 -0.16 10.83 -7.96
C GLY A 173 -0.38 11.46 -9.34
N LEU A 174 -1.65 11.72 -9.67
CA LEU A 174 -2.06 12.39 -10.91
C LEU A 174 -1.43 13.79 -11.04
N GLU A 175 -1.45 14.58 -9.97
CA GLU A 175 -0.86 15.94 -9.94
C GLU A 175 0.66 15.93 -10.14
N SER A 176 1.35 14.91 -9.61
CA SER A 176 2.81 14.84 -9.58
C SER A 176 3.45 13.98 -10.69
N GLY A 177 2.63 13.28 -11.46
CA GLY A 177 3.06 12.31 -12.47
C GLY A 177 3.63 11.01 -11.89
N VAL A 178 3.36 10.72 -10.62
CA VAL A 178 3.68 9.43 -9.99
C VAL A 178 2.59 8.43 -10.39
N LYS A 179 3.00 7.26 -10.88
CA LYS A 179 2.04 6.23 -11.28
C LYS A 179 1.54 5.49 -10.05
N THR A 180 0.24 5.35 -9.91
CA THR A 180 -0.40 4.72 -8.76
C THR A 180 -1.14 3.46 -9.17
N VAL A 181 -1.00 2.40 -8.39
CA VAL A 181 -1.78 1.17 -8.51
C VAL A 181 -2.43 0.91 -7.16
N VAL A 182 -3.74 0.70 -7.15
CA VAL A 182 -4.49 0.33 -5.94
C VAL A 182 -4.87 -1.13 -6.03
N LEU A 183 -4.57 -1.88 -4.97
CA LEU A 183 -4.99 -3.26 -4.78
C LEU A 183 -6.06 -3.29 -3.70
N MET A 184 -7.34 -3.34 -4.10
CA MET A 184 -8.47 -3.46 -3.18
C MET A 184 -8.61 -4.92 -2.74
N SER A 185 -8.09 -5.23 -1.56
CA SER A 185 -8.12 -6.61 -1.08
C SER A 185 -9.52 -6.97 -0.54
N PRO A 186 -10.07 -8.15 -0.85
CA PRO A 186 -11.28 -8.66 -0.20
C PRO A 186 -10.97 -9.15 1.22
N LEU A 187 -11.85 -9.96 1.81
CA LEU A 187 -11.51 -10.67 3.04
C LEU A 187 -10.25 -11.52 2.84
N ILE A 188 -9.23 -11.25 3.64
CA ILE A 188 -7.92 -11.90 3.56
C ILE A 188 -7.82 -12.95 4.66
N TYR A 189 -7.52 -14.19 4.28
CA TYR A 189 -7.33 -15.30 5.22
C TYR A 189 -6.26 -16.28 4.72
N GLY A 190 -5.73 -17.10 5.62
CA GLY A 190 -4.73 -18.12 5.32
C GLY A 190 -3.58 -18.13 6.31
N VAL A 191 -2.58 -18.95 6.03
CA VAL A 191 -1.33 -19.03 6.79
C VAL A 191 -0.23 -18.38 5.96
N SER A 192 0.51 -17.44 6.53
CA SER A 192 1.64 -16.83 5.84
C SER A 192 2.84 -17.76 5.84
N ASP A 193 3.42 -18.02 4.66
CA ASP A 193 4.72 -18.69 4.53
C ASP A 193 5.88 -17.79 5.03
N ALA A 194 5.60 -16.50 5.23
CA ALA A 194 6.48 -15.58 5.95
C ALA A 194 6.42 -15.91 7.45
N SER A 195 7.56 -16.26 8.04
CA SER A 195 7.69 -16.74 9.43
C SER A 195 7.42 -15.70 10.52
N THR A 196 6.71 -14.61 10.23
CA THR A 196 6.36 -13.56 11.18
C THR A 196 4.90 -13.72 11.64
N SER A 197 4.67 -14.72 12.49
CA SER A 197 3.44 -15.00 13.28
C SER A 197 2.10 -15.14 12.52
N PRO A 198 1.27 -16.16 12.82
CA PRO A 198 -0.09 -16.25 12.28
C PRO A 198 -0.94 -15.11 12.86
N GLN A 199 -1.35 -14.16 12.01
CA GLN A 199 -2.37 -13.18 12.35
C GLN A 199 -3.50 -13.31 11.34
N SER A 200 -4.70 -13.67 11.82
CA SER A 200 -5.94 -13.47 11.08
C SER A 200 -6.23 -11.97 11.01
N ALA A 201 -6.42 -11.43 9.81
CA ALA A 201 -7.00 -10.11 9.65
C ALA A 201 -8.53 -10.25 9.84
N GLU A 202 -9.03 -9.95 11.03
CA GLU A 202 -10.48 -9.91 11.26
C GLU A 202 -11.13 -8.78 10.45
N PRO A 203 -12.39 -8.95 10.00
CA PRO A 203 -13.15 -7.84 9.42
C PRO A 203 -13.41 -6.83 10.53
N HIS A 204 -12.86 -5.62 10.39
CA HIS A 204 -13.10 -4.53 11.33
C HIS A 204 -14.60 -4.26 11.45
N GLY A 205 -15.12 -4.50 12.65
CA GLY A 205 -16.50 -4.24 13.02
C GLY A 205 -16.88 -2.78 12.79
N THR A 206 -18.14 -2.60 12.40
CA THR A 206 -18.83 -1.31 12.35
C THR A 206 -18.77 -0.66 13.72
N ASN A 207 -18.13 0.52 13.83
CA ASN A 207 -18.31 1.39 14.99
C ASN A 207 -19.79 1.77 15.09
N SER A 208 -20.46 1.25 16.11
CA SER A 208 -21.66 1.81 16.73
C SER A 208 -21.37 3.18 17.35
#